data_AF-A0A1G7PF86-F1
#
_entry.id   AF-A0A1G7PF86-F1
#
_cell.length_a   1.000
_cell.length_b   1.000
_cell.length_c   1.000
_cell.angle_alpha   90.00
_cell.angle_beta   90.00
_cell.angle_gamma   90.00
#
_symmetry.space_group_name_H-M   'P 1'
#
loop_
_entity.id
_entity.type
_entity.pdbx_description
1 polymer ?
#
loop_
_entity_poly.entity_id
_entity_poly.type
_entity_poly.pdbx_seq_one_letter_code
_entity_poly.pdbx_strand_id
1 'polypeptide(L)'
;MNMDVQQSNPFQPPQADLQQATTNQSPLYSVAGVGLATFIGTPLAGAWLLAHNLQLLGRADRVAMVWGISVVLLIVTLVLAFVLPEEVPALPFAIAQLMAMIMLAKNLMETDLKQHAEAGGAYLSNWRAAGIGLMFTIGLAALMFAVLMILDF
;
A
#
# COMPACT_ATOMS: atom_id res chain seq x y z
N MET A 1 32.21 36.76 43.70
CA MET A 1 31.11 37.37 42.91
C MET A 1 31.62 37.39 41.48
N ASN A 2 31.42 36.31 40.72
CA ASN A 2 31.86 36.23 39.32
C ASN A 2 30.76 36.82 38.44
N MET A 3 31.09 37.86 37.67
CA MET A 3 30.21 38.43 36.66
C MET A 3 30.47 37.68 35.34
N ASP A 4 29.59 36.73 35.01
CA ASP A 4 29.60 36.09 33.69
C ASP A 4 29.15 37.11 32.65
N VAL A 5 30.12 37.65 31.90
CA VAL A 5 29.88 38.61 30.84
C VAL A 5 29.25 37.85 29.67
N GLN A 6 27.93 37.93 29.53
CA GLN A 6 27.22 37.40 28.37
C GLN A 6 27.69 38.17 27.13
N GLN A 7 28.62 37.57 26.38
CA GLN A 7 29.18 38.14 25.17
C GLN A 7 28.11 38.11 24.08
N SER A 8 27.40 39.24 23.90
CA SER A 8 26.42 39.42 22.83
C SER A 8 27.13 39.33 21.49
N ASN A 9 27.01 38.20 20.80
CA ASN A 9 27.65 37.95 19.51
C ASN A 9 26.92 38.73 18.41
N PRO A 10 27.50 39.83 17.87
CA PRO A 10 26.84 40.68 16.88
C PRO A 10 26.70 40.02 15.50
N PHE A 11 27.37 38.88 15.30
CA PHE A 11 27.37 38.11 14.05
C PHE A 11 26.58 36.81 14.19
N GLN A 12 25.73 36.68 15.21
CA GLN A 12 24.82 35.55 15.30
C GLN A 12 23.83 35.67 14.13
N PRO A 13 23.86 34.76 13.13
CA PRO A 13 22.92 34.83 12.03
C PRO A 13 21.51 34.68 12.61
N PRO A 14 20.49 35.32 12.01
CA PRO A 14 19.12 35.12 12.43
C PRO A 14 18.86 33.61 12.44
N GLN A 15 18.49 33.09 13.61
CA GLN A 15 18.01 31.72 13.71
C GLN A 15 16.71 31.68 12.91
N ALA A 16 16.79 31.22 11.67
CA ALA A 16 15.60 30.77 10.98
C ALA A 16 15.13 29.56 11.78
N ASP A 17 14.11 29.76 12.61
CA ASP A 17 13.29 28.66 13.07
C ASP A 17 12.79 27.99 11.79
N LEU A 18 13.46 26.92 11.38
CA LEU A 18 12.84 25.92 10.54
C LEU A 18 11.72 25.40 11.42
N GLN A 19 10.56 26.06 11.33
CA GLN A 19 9.29 25.47 11.68
C GLN A 19 9.20 24.24 10.80
N GLN A 20 9.80 23.15 11.29
CA GLN A 20 9.48 21.81 10.87
C GLN A 20 7.99 21.78 11.10
N ALA A 21 7.24 21.93 10.01
CA ALA A 21 5.83 21.67 10.02
C ALA A 21 5.74 20.18 10.34
N THR A 22 5.79 19.86 11.62
CA THR A 22 5.38 18.58 12.19
C THR A 22 3.87 18.56 12.12
N THR A 23 3.32 18.76 10.92
CA THR A 23 2.08 18.09 10.58
C THR A 23 2.43 16.63 10.74
N ASN A 24 2.02 16.03 11.87
CA ASN A 24 2.11 14.60 12.15
C ASN A 24 1.23 13.85 11.12
N GLN A 25 1.64 13.89 9.86
CA GLN A 25 0.98 13.22 8.76
C GLN A 25 1.37 11.74 8.88
N SER A 26 0.36 10.89 9.03
CA SER A 26 0.58 9.45 9.10
C SER A 26 1.24 8.98 7.80
N PRO A 27 2.27 8.13 7.86
CA PRO A 27 2.97 7.72 6.65
C PRO A 27 2.07 6.83 5.79
N LEU A 28 2.10 7.04 4.47
CA LEU A 28 1.24 6.35 3.52
C LEU A 28 2.02 5.29 2.75
N TYR A 29 1.33 4.26 2.27
CA TYR A 29 1.90 3.33 1.29
C TYR A 29 1.99 4.01 -0.09
N SER A 30 3.07 3.77 -0.82
CA SER A 30 3.20 4.23 -2.20
C SER A 30 2.39 3.36 -3.16
N VAL A 31 2.10 3.87 -4.36
CA VAL A 31 1.49 3.07 -5.46
C VAL A 31 2.36 1.85 -5.79
N ALA A 32 3.69 2.00 -5.76
CA ALA A 32 4.62 0.90 -5.94
C ALA A 32 4.49 -0.16 -4.83
N GLY A 33 4.27 0.27 -3.58
CA GLY A 33 3.99 -0.62 -2.46
C GLY A 33 2.71 -1.43 -2.66
N VAL A 34 1.63 -0.79 -3.13
CA VAL A 34 0.37 -1.48 -3.48
C VAL A 34 0.59 -2.50 -4.61
N GLY A 35 1.34 -2.13 -5.65
CA GLY A 35 1.72 -3.05 -6.73
C GLY A 35 2.54 -4.23 -6.24
N LEU A 36 3.56 -4.00 -5.40
CA LEU A 36 4.40 -5.04 -4.84
C LEU A 36 3.61 -6.01 -3.96
N ALA A 37 2.74 -5.50 -3.09
CA ALA A 37 1.85 -6.32 -2.28
C ALA A 37 0.90 -7.15 -3.15
N THR A 38 0.36 -6.57 -4.23
CA THR A 38 -0.51 -7.27 -5.18
C THR A 38 0.22 -8.40 -5.90
N PHE A 39 1.44 -8.13 -6.37
CA PHE A 39 2.26 -9.09 -7.10
C PHE A 39 2.61 -10.30 -6.25
N ILE A 40 2.97 -10.08 -4.97
CA ILE A 40 3.33 -11.16 -4.05
C ILE A 40 2.08 -11.86 -3.51
N GLY A 41 1.09 -11.08 -3.07
CA GLY A 41 0.02 -11.53 -2.18
C GLY A 41 -1.37 -11.66 -2.80
N THR A 42 -1.55 -11.39 -4.09
CA THR A 42 -2.86 -11.23 -4.80
C THR A 42 -3.52 -9.85 -4.62
N PRO A 43 -4.56 -9.51 -5.41
CA PRO A 43 -5.29 -8.25 -5.30
C PRO A 43 -5.82 -7.91 -3.90
N LEU A 44 -6.02 -8.92 -3.03
CA LEU A 44 -6.42 -8.70 -1.64
C LEU A 44 -5.35 -7.98 -0.82
N ALA A 45 -4.08 -8.34 -1.00
CA ALA A 45 -2.98 -7.67 -0.31
C ALA A 45 -2.84 -6.21 -0.76
N GLY A 46 -2.96 -5.96 -2.07
CA GLY A 46 -3.01 -4.61 -2.61
C GLY A 46 -4.21 -3.81 -2.07
N ALA A 47 -5.38 -4.44 -1.97
CA ALA A 47 -6.57 -3.82 -1.40
C ALA A 47 -6.38 -3.45 0.06
N TRP A 48 -5.72 -4.28 0.86
CA TRP A 48 -5.44 -3.96 2.25
C TRP A 48 -4.60 -2.69 2.38
N LEU A 49 -3.51 -2.57 1.62
CA LEU A 49 -2.66 -1.37 1.64
C LEU A 49 -3.43 -0.13 1.16
N LEU A 50 -4.19 -0.27 0.08
CA LEU A 50 -5.00 0.79 -0.50
C LEU A 50 -6.10 1.25 0.46
N ALA A 51 -6.81 0.31 1.09
CA ALA A 51 -7.83 0.59 2.10
C ALA A 51 -7.23 1.28 3.33
N HIS A 52 -6.05 0.86 3.78
CA HIS A 52 -5.35 1.49 4.90
C HIS A 52 -5.04 2.96 4.60
N ASN A 53 -4.50 3.25 3.41
CA ASN A 53 -4.27 4.63 2.97
C ASN A 53 -5.58 5.43 2.89
N LEU A 54 -6.63 4.86 2.30
CA LEU A 54 -7.92 5.55 2.18
C LEU A 54 -8.51 5.93 3.54
N GLN A 55 -8.35 5.09 4.56
CA GLN A 55 -8.75 5.43 5.93
C GLN A 55 -7.96 6.61 6.48
N LEU A 56 -6.63 6.62 6.30
CA LEU A 56 -5.76 7.71 6.73
C LEU A 56 -6.04 9.02 5.97
N LEU A 57 -6.49 8.93 4.72
CA LEU A 57 -6.90 10.05 3.89
C LEU A 57 -8.35 10.50 4.14
N GLY A 58 -9.07 9.90 5.11
CA GLY A 58 -10.45 10.27 5.44
C GLY A 58 -11.50 9.80 4.42
N ARG A 59 -11.15 8.88 3.51
CA ARG A 59 -12.02 8.34 2.44
C ARG A 59 -12.49 6.92 2.76
N ALA A 60 -13.01 6.73 3.96
CA ALA A 60 -13.50 5.43 4.41
C ALA A 60 -14.67 4.89 3.55
N ASP A 61 -15.41 5.79 2.88
CA ASP A 61 -16.49 5.45 1.93
C ASP A 61 -16.01 4.61 0.75
N ARG A 62 -14.74 4.74 0.35
CA ARG A 62 -14.15 4.00 -0.78
C ARG A 62 -13.56 2.65 -0.39
N VAL A 63 -13.41 2.36 0.91
CA VAL A 63 -12.78 1.12 1.38
C VAL A 63 -13.57 -0.11 0.94
N ALA A 64 -14.90 -0.09 1.06
CA ALA A 64 -15.75 -1.21 0.64
C ALA A 64 -15.66 -1.47 -0.87
N MET A 65 -15.57 -0.42 -1.68
CA MET A 65 -15.38 -0.52 -3.13
C MET A 65 -14.05 -1.21 -3.48
N VAL A 66 -12.97 -0.83 -2.82
CA VAL A 66 -11.64 -1.43 -3.05
C VAL A 66 -11.63 -2.91 -2.70
N TRP A 67 -12.19 -3.30 -1.56
CA TRP A 67 -12.33 -4.71 -1.20
C TRP A 67 -13.22 -5.47 -2.20
N GLY A 68 -14.35 -4.88 -2.60
CA GLY A 68 -15.25 -5.48 -3.59
C GLY A 68 -14.55 -5.76 -4.93
N ILE A 69 -13.81 -4.79 -5.46
CA ILE A 69 -13.04 -4.96 -6.70
C ILE A 69 -11.98 -6.06 -6.56
N SER A 70 -11.21 -6.06 -5.47
CA SER A 70 -10.16 -7.06 -5.25
C SER A 70 -10.71 -8.48 -5.05
N VAL A 71 -11.84 -8.63 -4.36
CA VAL A 71 -12.52 -9.93 -4.22
C VAL A 71 -13.02 -10.40 -5.57
N VAL A 72 -13.64 -9.54 -6.38
CA VAL A 72 -14.09 -9.88 -7.73
C VAL A 72 -12.91 -10.30 -8.61
N LEU A 73 -11.80 -9.55 -8.59
CA LEU A 73 -10.59 -9.92 -9.32
C LEU A 73 -10.06 -11.29 -8.90
N LEU A 74 -10.00 -11.57 -7.60
CA LEU A 74 -9.54 -12.86 -7.10
C LEU A 74 -10.47 -14.00 -7.56
N ILE A 75 -11.79 -13.84 -7.42
CA ILE A 75 -12.77 -14.86 -7.84
C ILE A 75 -12.66 -15.11 -9.33
N VAL A 76 -12.57 -14.06 -10.16
CA VAL A 76 -12.40 -14.20 -11.61
C VAL A 76 -11.13 -14.98 -11.93
N THR A 77 -10.00 -14.67 -11.28
CA THR A 77 -8.75 -15.42 -11.47
C THR A 77 -8.89 -16.89 -11.09
N LEU A 78 -9.56 -17.21 -9.99
CA LEU A 78 -9.77 -18.59 -9.55
C LEU A 78 -10.70 -19.37 -10.49
N VAL A 79 -11.79 -18.76 -10.96
CA VAL A 79 -12.70 -19.36 -11.95
C VAL A 79 -11.97 -19.61 -13.26
N LEU A 80 -11.19 -18.62 -13.72
CA LEU A 80 -10.37 -18.76 -14.92
C LEU A 80 -9.37 -19.91 -14.78
N ALA A 81 -8.69 -20.04 -13.64
CA ALA A 81 -7.76 -21.14 -13.39
C ALA A 81 -8.43 -22.52 -13.47
N PHE A 82 -9.72 -22.63 -13.14
CA PHE A 82 -10.47 -23.90 -13.22
C PHE A 82 -11.04 -24.18 -14.62
N VAL A 83 -11.41 -23.14 -15.38
CA VAL A 83 -12.07 -23.27 -16.68
C VAL A 83 -11.07 -23.35 -17.85
N LEU A 84 -9.91 -22.70 -17.72
CA LEU A 84 -8.92 -22.64 -18.80
C LEU A 84 -8.11 -23.93 -18.90
N PRO A 85 -7.77 -24.37 -20.13
CA PRO A 85 -6.82 -25.47 -20.35
C PRO A 85 -5.43 -25.15 -19.80
N GLU A 86 -4.67 -26.17 -19.39
CA GLU A 86 -3.30 -26.02 -18.85
C GLU A 86 -2.31 -25.40 -19.85
N GLU A 87 -2.59 -25.47 -21.15
CA GLU A 87 -1.81 -24.87 -22.24
C GLU A 87 -1.84 -23.33 -22.19
N VAL A 88 -2.83 -22.73 -21.53
CA VAL A 88 -2.97 -21.27 -21.50
C VAL A 88 -2.08 -20.69 -20.40
N PRO A 89 -1.12 -19.81 -20.74
CA PRO A 89 -0.21 -19.25 -19.75
C PRO A 89 -0.95 -18.36 -18.74
N ALA A 90 -0.63 -18.53 -17.46
CA ALA A 90 -1.22 -17.72 -16.37
C ALA A 90 -0.68 -16.27 -16.31
N LEU A 91 0.50 -16.03 -16.88
CA LEU A 91 1.23 -14.76 -16.75
C LEU A 91 0.45 -13.52 -17.25
N PRO A 92 -0.26 -13.53 -18.39
CA PRO A 92 -1.05 -12.38 -18.84
C PRO A 92 -2.14 -11.98 -17.83
N PHE A 93 -2.80 -12.97 -17.20
CA PHE A 93 -3.81 -12.72 -16.18
C PHE A 93 -3.19 -12.12 -14.91
N ALA A 94 -2.02 -12.62 -14.51
CA ALA A 94 -1.26 -12.08 -13.38
C ALA A 94 -0.80 -10.62 -13.62
N ILE A 95 -0.42 -10.28 -14.86
CA ILE A 95 -0.08 -8.90 -15.24
C ILE A 95 -1.35 -8.04 -15.26
N ALA A 96 -2.46 -8.54 -15.80
CA ALA A 96 -3.71 -7.80 -15.87
C ALA A 96 -4.22 -7.42 -14.47
N GLN A 97 -4.23 -8.34 -13.50
CA GLN A 97 -4.62 -8.04 -12.13
C GLN A 97 -3.68 -7.02 -11.45
N LEU A 98 -2.37 -7.12 -11.71
CA LEU A 98 -1.38 -6.20 -11.16
C LEU A 98 -1.61 -4.79 -11.69
N MET A 99 -1.80 -4.66 -13.01
CA MET A 99 -2.09 -3.39 -13.66
C MET A 99 -3.42 -2.80 -13.19
N ALA A 100 -4.46 -3.63 -13.04
CA ALA A 100 -5.75 -3.18 -12.51
C ALA A 100 -5.61 -2.56 -11.12
N MET A 101 -4.85 -3.20 -10.21
CA MET A 101 -4.61 -2.67 -8.86
C MET A 101 -3.74 -1.41 -8.86
N ILE A 102 -2.71 -1.34 -9.70
CA ILE A 102 -1.88 -0.13 -9.84
C ILE A 102 -2.72 1.03 -10.37
N MET A 103 -3.57 0.80 -11.37
CA MET A 103 -4.45 1.82 -11.92
C MET A 103 -5.49 2.27 -10.90
N LEU A 104 -6.07 1.34 -10.14
CA LEU A 104 -7.01 1.66 -9.06
C LEU A 104 -6.34 2.53 -7.98
N ALA A 105 -5.13 2.17 -7.56
CA ALA A 105 -4.36 2.94 -6.59
C ALA A 105 -4.00 4.34 -7.09
N LYS A 106 -3.58 4.48 -8.35
CA LYS A 106 -3.32 5.79 -8.96
C LYS A 106 -4.59 6.63 -8.99
N ASN A 107 -5.69 6.08 -9.52
CA ASN A 107 -6.94 6.81 -9.64
C ASN A 107 -7.47 7.33 -8.29
N LEU A 108 -7.31 6.54 -7.21
CA LEU A 108 -7.87 6.87 -5.91
C LEU A 108 -6.98 7.75 -5.02
N MET A 109 -5.66 7.76 -5.25
CA MET A 109 -4.71 8.40 -4.33
C MET A 109 -3.70 9.32 -4.99
N GLU A 110 -3.60 9.40 -6.33
CA GLU A 110 -2.49 10.13 -6.98
C GLU A 110 -2.39 11.59 -6.55
N THR A 111 -3.51 12.31 -6.50
CA THR A 111 -3.54 13.70 -6.05
C THR A 111 -3.14 13.83 -4.58
N ASP A 112 -3.66 12.95 -3.72
CA ASP A 112 -3.40 12.97 -2.28
C ASP A 112 -1.94 12.63 -1.96
N LEU A 113 -1.34 11.67 -2.70
CA LEU A 113 0.07 11.31 -2.55
C LEU A 113 1.01 12.42 -3.04
N LYS A 114 0.63 13.16 -4.09
CA LYS A 114 1.39 14.35 -4.53
C LYS A 114 1.37 15.44 -3.46
N GLN A 115 0.19 15.75 -2.93
CA GLN A 115 0.04 16.72 -1.83
C GLN A 115 0.80 16.28 -0.57
N HIS A 116 0.74 14.99 -0.22
CA HIS A 116 1.49 14.42 0.90
C HIS A 116 3.00 14.56 0.69
N ALA A 117 3.50 14.30 -0.52
CA ALA A 117 4.92 14.48 -0.83
C ALA A 117 5.34 15.95 -0.80
N GLU A 118 4.53 16.87 -1.35
CA GLU A 118 4.78 18.31 -1.34
C GLU A 118 4.77 18.89 0.09
N ALA A 119 3.95 18.32 0.98
CA ALA A 119 3.92 18.66 2.40
C ALA A 119 5.07 18.04 3.22
N GLY A 120 5.99 17.28 2.59
CA GLY A 120 7.09 16.61 3.28
C GLY A 120 6.68 15.32 4.02
N GLY A 121 5.50 14.77 3.71
CA GLY A 121 4.97 13.56 4.30
C GLY A 121 5.80 12.31 3.96
N ALA A 122 5.97 11.43 4.96
CA ALA A 122 6.76 10.21 4.82
C ALA A 122 5.98 9.06 4.16
N TYR A 123 6.72 8.12 3.56
CA TYR A 123 6.17 6.88 2.99
C TYR A 123 6.57 5.65 3.81
N LEU A 124 5.65 4.70 3.90
CA LEU A 124 5.92 3.38 4.46
C LEU A 124 6.86 2.58 3.52
N SER A 125 7.77 1.80 4.12
CA SER A 125 8.73 0.99 3.37
C SER A 125 8.06 -0.08 2.50
N ASN A 126 8.54 -0.23 1.27
CA ASN A 126 8.11 -1.30 0.36
C ASN A 126 8.41 -2.71 0.90
N TRP A 127 9.39 -2.87 1.79
CA TRP A 127 9.63 -4.15 2.47
C TRP A 127 8.46 -4.57 3.37
N ARG A 128 7.80 -3.60 4.02
CA ARG A 128 6.58 -3.88 4.79
C ARG A 128 5.44 -4.30 3.87
N ALA A 129 5.31 -3.65 2.71
CA ALA A 129 4.33 -4.02 1.69
C ALA A 129 4.55 -5.45 1.18
N ALA A 130 5.81 -5.83 0.92
CA ALA A 130 6.15 -7.19 0.52
C ALA A 130 5.82 -8.23 1.61
N GLY A 131 6.14 -7.92 2.88
CA GLY A 131 5.80 -8.78 4.01
C GLY A 131 4.30 -8.99 4.19
N ILE A 132 3.50 -7.94 4.01
CA ILE A 132 2.03 -8.05 4.01
C ILE A 132 1.56 -8.91 2.85
N GLY A 133 2.09 -8.67 1.64
CA GLY A 133 1.83 -9.51 0.47
C GLY A 133 2.06 -10.99 0.79
N LEU A 134 3.22 -11.31 1.36
CA LEU A 134 3.58 -12.68 1.73
C LEU A 134 2.60 -13.30 2.75
N MET A 135 2.12 -12.54 3.73
CA MET A 135 1.10 -13.04 4.67
C MET A 135 -0.20 -13.43 3.96
N PHE A 136 -0.65 -12.64 2.98
CA PHE A 136 -1.82 -12.98 2.18
C PHE A 136 -1.56 -14.21 1.30
N THR A 137 -0.38 -14.36 0.71
CA THR A 137 0.00 -15.56 -0.04
C THR A 137 -0.09 -16.81 0.84
N ILE A 138 0.51 -16.76 2.03
CA ILE A 138 0.50 -17.87 2.99
C ILE A 138 -0.93 -18.18 3.43
N GLY A 139 -1.73 -17.15 3.75
CA GLY A 139 -3.13 -17.33 4.13
C GLY A 139 -3.97 -17.97 3.02
N LEU A 140 -3.79 -17.53 1.77
CA LEU A 140 -4.48 -18.10 0.62
C LEU A 140 -4.03 -19.54 0.35
N ALA A 141 -2.74 -19.82 0.43
CA ALA A 141 -2.20 -21.18 0.26
C ALA A 141 -2.73 -22.13 1.35
N ALA A 142 -2.77 -21.69 2.61
CA ALA A 142 -3.35 -22.46 3.71
C ALA A 142 -4.85 -22.71 3.52
N LEU A 143 -5.60 -21.70 3.06
CA LEU A 143 -7.02 -21.85 2.73
C LEU A 143 -7.23 -22.87 1.60
N MET A 144 -6.46 -22.76 0.52
CA MET A 144 -6.51 -23.71 -0.59
C MET A 144 -6.18 -25.13 -0.14
N PHE A 145 -5.13 -25.31 0.65
CA PHE A 145 -4.75 -26.60 1.21
C PHE A 145 -5.86 -27.21 2.08
N ALA A 146 -6.48 -26.42 2.96
CA ALA A 146 -7.58 -26.87 3.79
C ALA A 146 -8.81 -27.28 2.96
N VAL A 147 -9.15 -26.52 1.92
CA VAL A 147 -10.24 -26.84 1.00
C VAL A 147 -9.97 -28.16 0.28
N LEU A 148 -8.74 -28.37 -0.23
CA LEU A 148 -8.37 -29.62 -0.90
C LEU A 148 -8.46 -30.83 0.03
N MET A 149 -8.01 -30.69 1.29
CA MET A 149 -8.12 -31.75 2.31
C MET A 149 -9.58 -32.09 2.67
N ILE A 150 -10.49 -31.12 2.66
CA ILE A 150 -11.91 -31.34 2.96
C ILE A 150 -12.62 -32.01 1.78
N LEU A 151 -12.21 -31.70 0.56
CA LEU A 151 -12.86 -32.17 -0.67
C LEU A 151 -12.38 -33.55 -1.13
N ASP A 152 -11.52 -34.24 -0.38
CA ASP A 152 -10.97 -35.58 -0.69
C ASP A 152 -10.49 -35.71 -2.17
N PHE A 153 -9.79 -34.69 -2.66
CA PHE A 153 -9.00 -34.79 -3.91
C PHE A 153 -7.66 -35.49 -3.68
#